data_AF-A0AB40B673-F1
#
_entry.id   AF-A0AB40B673-F1
#
_cell.length_a   1.000
_cell.length_b   1.000
_cell.length_c   1.000
_cell.angle_alpha   90.00
_cell.angle_beta   90.00
_cell.angle_gamma   90.00
#
_symmetry.space_group_name_H-M   'P 1'
#
loop_
_entity.id
_entity.type
_entity.pdbx_description
1 polymer ?
#
loop_
_entity_poly.entity_id
_entity_poly.type
_entity_poly.pdbx_seq_one_letter_code
_entity_poly.pdbx_strand_id
1 'polypeptide(L)'
;MEKINLFFWSFCFLQWFAGAYDPLDPKGNITIKWDFFDIHDGDGYVVTVTMYNNQLYRHIESPGWALGWTWPSEDEIILHMSGAEATKQGDCKRFKSNPLPHSCERSPVIVDLHPGVPYNLQTANCCKGGVISSLTQDPSKAISSFQMAVQSSVNFTATSGAFGSPSNFSIGVPGYTCSNNMALVEPTKFSTGNSQRIQQALMTWQVVCSYSQFRESNAPSCCVSLSSFYSDAIVNCPRCSCRCPHTGLAGNCYIDDEPDNKLQTPNGEGDDKIAVKCTEHMCPIQVHWHVKVNYKDYWRVKVTITNLNFFKNYSDWNLVLEHPNLQNITQIFSFSYQPLIVYPGTNDTGLFWGIPFYNTMLLEHGESGNVQTEMILHKDHRDFTFKGGWAFPRRVLFNGHECVMPSPETYPSLPKAAVAAAAAAAVPVASSIAHFLITVLLFL
;
A
#
# COMPACT_ATOMS: atom_id res chain seq x y z
N MET A 1 -60.35 9.84 26.87
CA MET A 1 -60.93 9.65 25.53
C MET A 1 -60.54 10.88 24.72
N GLU A 2 -59.79 10.85 23.63
CA GLU A 2 -59.26 9.79 22.76
C GLU A 2 -57.97 10.31 22.08
N LYS A 3 -57.02 9.38 21.90
CA LYS A 3 -56.10 9.21 20.75
C LYS A 3 -55.08 10.31 20.43
N ILE A 4 -53.87 10.13 20.98
CA ILE A 4 -52.61 10.59 20.37
C ILE A 4 -52.10 9.46 19.48
N ASN A 5 -52.04 9.70 18.17
CA ASN A 5 -51.43 8.79 17.20
C ASN A 5 -49.91 8.98 17.20
N LEU A 6 -49.18 7.97 17.65
CA LEU A 6 -47.73 7.85 17.47
C LEU A 6 -47.45 7.15 16.14
N PHE A 7 -46.99 7.91 15.15
CA PHE A 7 -46.43 7.36 13.91
C PHE A 7 -44.99 6.90 14.19
N PHE A 8 -44.78 5.59 14.28
CA PHE A 8 -43.46 4.98 14.29
C PHE A 8 -42.85 5.10 12.88
N TRP A 9 -41.94 6.06 12.68
CA TRP A 9 -41.08 6.07 11.51
C TRP A 9 -39.97 5.04 11.74
N SER A 10 -40.16 3.85 11.17
CA SER A 10 -39.12 2.84 11.04
C SER A 10 -38.02 3.42 10.16
N PHE A 11 -36.98 4.00 10.77
CA PHE A 11 -35.70 4.25 10.12
C PHE A 11 -35.13 2.87 9.74
N CYS A 12 -35.45 2.41 8.54
CA CYS A 12 -34.61 1.44 7.84
C CYS A 12 -33.24 2.09 7.69
N PHE A 13 -32.36 1.86 8.65
CA PHE A 13 -30.94 1.96 8.42
C PHE A 13 -30.64 1.08 7.21
N LEU A 14 -30.42 1.72 6.07
CA LEU A 14 -29.65 1.15 4.97
C LEU A 14 -28.37 0.61 5.63
N GLN A 15 -28.32 -0.71 5.82
CA GLN A 15 -27.06 -1.40 6.05
C GLN A 15 -26.23 -1.12 4.81
N TRP A 16 -25.40 -0.08 4.89
CA TRP A 16 -24.25 0.04 4.02
C TRP A 16 -23.51 -1.27 4.14
N PHE A 17 -23.33 -1.97 3.02
CA PHE A 17 -22.33 -2.99 2.91
C PHE A 17 -21.03 -2.39 3.45
N ALA A 18 -20.60 -2.82 4.62
CA ALA A 18 -19.24 -2.60 5.11
C ALA A 18 -18.31 -3.47 4.26
N GLY A 19 -18.24 -3.18 2.96
CA GLY A 19 -17.08 -3.52 2.16
C GLY A 19 -15.92 -2.75 2.79
N ALA A 20 -14.81 -3.44 3.00
CA ALA A 20 -13.59 -2.84 3.52
C ALA A 20 -13.16 -1.70 2.58
N TYR A 21 -13.55 -0.49 2.94
CA TYR A 21 -13.37 0.71 2.17
C TYR A 21 -12.04 1.33 2.58
N ASP A 22 -11.14 1.55 1.63
CA ASP A 22 -9.95 2.35 1.86
C ASP A 22 -10.28 3.84 1.66
N PRO A 23 -10.30 4.66 2.71
CA PRO A 23 -10.65 6.08 2.59
C PRO A 23 -9.60 6.90 1.83
N LEU A 24 -8.36 6.40 1.69
CA LEU A 24 -7.31 7.09 0.94
C LEU A 24 -7.24 6.68 -0.54
N ASP A 25 -7.98 5.64 -0.93
CA ASP A 25 -8.08 5.20 -2.32
C ASP A 25 -9.42 4.48 -2.58
N PRO A 26 -10.53 5.23 -2.58
CA PRO A 26 -11.88 4.65 -2.60
C PRO A 26 -12.26 4.01 -3.93
N LYS A 27 -11.50 4.27 -5.00
CA LYS A 27 -11.69 3.68 -6.32
C LYS A 27 -10.60 2.66 -6.67
N GLY A 28 -9.62 2.49 -5.79
CA GLY A 28 -8.51 1.58 -5.98
C GLY A 28 -8.96 0.13 -6.10
N ASN A 29 -8.57 -0.51 -7.20
CA ASN A 29 -8.82 -1.91 -7.45
C ASN A 29 -7.77 -2.48 -8.40
N ILE A 30 -7.68 -3.80 -8.46
CA ILE A 30 -7.00 -4.51 -9.53
C ILE A 30 -8.07 -5.02 -10.48
N THR A 31 -8.02 -4.57 -11.73
CA THR A 31 -8.93 -5.05 -12.77
C THR A 31 -8.21 -6.04 -13.66
N ILE A 32 -8.79 -7.22 -13.85
CA ILE A 32 -8.28 -8.23 -14.77
C ILE A 32 -9.22 -8.25 -15.97
N LYS A 33 -8.66 -7.99 -17.15
CA LYS A 33 -9.34 -8.10 -18.44
C LYS A 33 -8.90 -9.36 -19.14
N TRP A 34 -9.85 -9.95 -19.83
CA TRP A 34 -9.71 -11.19 -20.55
C TRP A 34 -10.19 -10.95 -21.98
N ASP A 35 -9.24 -10.68 -22.85
CA ASP A 35 -9.47 -10.17 -24.20
C ASP A 35 -9.32 -11.31 -25.22
N PHE A 36 -10.40 -11.63 -25.93
CA PHE A 36 -10.42 -12.69 -26.93
C PHE A 36 -9.96 -12.14 -28.29
N PHE A 37 -8.89 -12.71 -28.84
CA PHE A 37 -8.33 -12.32 -30.13
C PHE A 37 -8.74 -13.25 -31.25
N ASP A 38 -8.86 -14.54 -30.94
CA ASP A 38 -9.27 -15.56 -31.89
C ASP A 38 -10.15 -16.59 -31.16
N ILE A 39 -11.22 -17.02 -31.83
CA ILE A 39 -12.19 -17.97 -31.31
C ILE A 39 -12.49 -18.96 -32.44
N HIS A 40 -12.20 -20.23 -32.18
CA HIS A 40 -12.52 -21.33 -33.08
C HIS A 40 -13.60 -22.18 -32.40
N ASP A 41 -14.83 -22.07 -32.90
CA ASP A 41 -15.98 -22.76 -32.32
C ASP A 41 -15.72 -24.27 -32.19
N GLY A 42 -15.73 -24.78 -30.95
CA GLY A 42 -15.50 -26.19 -30.63
C GLY A 42 -14.03 -26.64 -30.59
N ASP A 43 -13.09 -25.78 -31.00
CA ASP A 43 -11.65 -26.09 -31.04
C ASP A 43 -10.84 -25.29 -30.00
N GLY A 44 -11.32 -24.12 -29.57
CA GLY A 44 -10.70 -23.31 -28.52
C GLY A 44 -10.62 -21.82 -28.84
N TYR A 45 -9.76 -21.11 -28.11
CA TYR A 45 -9.59 -19.66 -28.27
C TYR A 45 -8.21 -19.18 -27.82
N VAL A 46 -7.82 -18.00 -28.32
CA VAL A 46 -6.61 -17.30 -27.89
C VAL A 46 -7.01 -16.02 -27.17
N VAL A 47 -6.51 -15.89 -25.94
CA VAL A 47 -6.82 -14.76 -25.07
C VAL A 47 -5.57 -14.09 -24.52
N THR A 48 -5.65 -12.78 -24.38
CA THR A 48 -4.69 -12.00 -23.61
C THR A 48 -5.34 -11.64 -22.28
N VAL A 49 -4.70 -12.03 -21.19
CA VAL A 49 -5.12 -11.66 -19.84
C VAL A 49 -4.26 -10.48 -19.41
N THR A 50 -4.91 -9.37 -19.08
CA THR A 50 -4.24 -8.14 -18.66
C THR A 50 -4.73 -7.70 -17.30
N MET A 51 -3.82 -7.50 -16.37
CA MET A 51 -4.09 -6.96 -15.05
C MET A 51 -3.67 -5.51 -14.98
N TYR A 52 -4.59 -4.67 -14.53
CA TYR A 52 -4.42 -3.25 -14.31
C TYR A 52 -4.49 -2.98 -12.81
N ASN A 53 -3.41 -2.46 -12.24
CA ASN A 53 -3.43 -1.91 -10.91
C ASN A 53 -3.90 -0.45 -10.96
N ASN A 54 -5.17 -0.23 -10.61
CA ASN A 54 -5.78 1.10 -10.57
C ASN A 54 -5.66 1.75 -9.18
N GLN A 55 -4.84 1.20 -8.30
CA GLN A 55 -4.65 1.73 -6.95
C GLN A 55 -3.64 2.87 -6.97
N LEU A 56 -3.93 3.94 -6.25
CA LEU A 56 -3.10 5.14 -6.25
C LEU A 56 -1.73 4.90 -5.65
N TYR A 57 -1.65 4.12 -4.57
CA TYR A 57 -0.41 3.94 -3.81
C TYR A 57 -0.10 2.49 -3.42
N ARG A 58 -1.01 1.53 -3.62
CA ARG A 58 -0.67 0.11 -3.38
C ARG A 58 -0.03 -0.48 -4.62
N HIS A 59 1.05 -1.23 -4.42
CA HIS A 59 1.72 -2.00 -5.45
C HIS A 59 1.74 -3.47 -5.04
N ILE A 60 1.90 -4.36 -6.03
CA ILE A 60 2.15 -5.79 -5.78
C ILE A 60 3.67 -5.96 -5.74
N GLU A 61 4.18 -6.33 -4.56
CA GLU A 61 5.59 -6.62 -4.33
C GLU A 61 5.97 -8.04 -4.75
N SER A 62 7.28 -8.32 -4.82
CA SER A 62 7.80 -9.69 -4.86
C SER A 62 7.28 -10.50 -3.65
N PRO A 63 6.80 -11.75 -3.81
CA PRO A 63 7.01 -12.68 -4.95
C PRO A 63 6.11 -12.45 -6.17
N GLY A 64 5.30 -11.38 -6.16
CA GLY A 64 4.41 -11.02 -7.25
C GLY A 64 3.02 -11.63 -7.11
N TRP A 65 2.20 -11.40 -8.12
CA TRP A 65 0.89 -12.02 -8.22
C TRP A 65 0.98 -13.50 -8.61
N ALA A 66 0.02 -14.29 -8.13
CA ALA A 66 -0.21 -15.68 -8.54
C ALA A 66 -1.69 -15.83 -8.89
N LEU A 67 -2.02 -15.66 -10.18
CA LEU A 67 -3.39 -15.58 -10.66
C LEU A 67 -3.97 -16.98 -10.81
N GLY A 68 -4.93 -17.30 -9.96
CA GLY A 68 -5.74 -18.51 -10.04
C GLY A 68 -7.17 -18.22 -10.47
N TRP A 69 -7.78 -19.18 -11.16
CA TRP A 69 -9.21 -19.22 -11.48
C TRP A 69 -9.67 -20.67 -11.58
N THR A 70 -10.94 -20.91 -11.87
CA THR A 70 -11.50 -22.24 -12.09
C THR A 70 -12.32 -22.24 -13.37
N TRP A 71 -11.99 -23.16 -14.27
CA TRP A 71 -12.76 -23.40 -15.48
C TRP A 71 -14.12 -24.04 -15.14
N PRO A 72 -15.20 -23.64 -15.84
CA PRO A 72 -16.50 -24.27 -15.67
C PRO A 72 -16.50 -25.74 -16.15
N SER A 73 -15.79 -26.03 -17.23
CA SER A 73 -15.64 -27.39 -17.79
C SER A 73 -14.34 -28.05 -17.35
N GLU A 74 -14.31 -29.39 -17.30
CA GLU A 74 -13.08 -30.17 -17.09
C GLU A 74 -12.31 -30.43 -18.39
N ASP A 75 -12.90 -30.10 -19.54
CA ASP A 75 -12.30 -30.29 -20.86
C ASP A 75 -11.51 -29.06 -21.34
N GLU A 76 -11.49 -27.98 -20.54
CA GLU A 76 -10.72 -26.78 -20.83
C GLU A 76 -9.28 -26.92 -20.34
N ILE A 77 -8.33 -26.82 -21.27
CA ILE A 77 -6.91 -26.97 -21.00
C ILE A 77 -6.10 -25.87 -21.66
N ILE A 78 -4.97 -25.53 -21.06
CA ILE A 78 -4.04 -24.54 -21.60
C ILE A 78 -3.04 -25.27 -22.50
N LEU A 79 -3.05 -24.95 -23.79
CA LEU A 79 -2.15 -25.54 -24.78
C LEU A 79 -0.77 -24.86 -24.75
N HIS A 80 -0.75 -23.53 -24.75
CA HIS A 80 0.48 -22.73 -24.79
C HIS A 80 0.29 -21.40 -24.05
N MET A 81 1.38 -20.87 -23.47
CA MET A 81 1.40 -19.58 -22.81
C MET A 81 2.64 -18.76 -23.20
N SER A 82 2.51 -17.44 -23.19
CA SER A 82 3.62 -16.49 -23.30
C SER A 82 3.42 -15.33 -22.33
N GLY A 83 4.52 -14.83 -21.77
CA GLY A 83 4.53 -13.79 -20.73
C GLY A 83 4.35 -14.31 -19.30
N ALA A 84 3.73 -15.47 -19.13
CA ALA A 84 3.50 -16.12 -17.83
C ALA A 84 3.57 -17.65 -17.99
N GLU A 85 3.64 -18.36 -16.87
CA GLU A 85 3.64 -19.81 -16.83
C GLU A 85 2.72 -20.37 -15.76
N ALA A 86 2.30 -21.62 -15.94
CA ALA A 86 1.47 -22.32 -14.98
C ALA A 86 2.38 -22.99 -13.96
N THR A 87 2.06 -22.84 -12.68
CA THR A 87 2.84 -23.45 -11.59
C THR A 87 2.81 -24.99 -11.63
N LYS A 88 1.78 -25.59 -12.24
CA LYS A 88 1.59 -27.04 -12.36
C LYS A 88 0.98 -27.40 -13.72
N GLN A 89 1.44 -28.53 -14.26
CA GLN A 89 0.87 -29.11 -15.48
C GLN A 89 -0.40 -29.93 -15.21
N GLY A 90 -0.52 -30.61 -14.07
CA GLY A 90 -1.66 -31.48 -13.74
C GLY A 90 -1.66 -32.83 -14.47
N ASP A 91 -2.75 -33.60 -14.36
CA ASP A 91 -2.90 -34.90 -15.03
C ASP A 91 -3.48 -34.75 -16.44
N CYS A 92 -2.60 -34.67 -17.44
CA CYS A 92 -2.97 -34.56 -18.84
C CYS A 92 -3.28 -35.89 -19.54
N LYS A 93 -3.37 -37.05 -18.85
CA LYS A 93 -3.54 -38.37 -19.52
C LYS A 93 -4.76 -38.47 -20.44
N ARG A 94 -5.83 -37.73 -20.13
CA ARG A 94 -7.05 -37.67 -20.95
C ARG A 94 -6.82 -37.02 -22.31
N PHE A 95 -5.86 -36.10 -22.39
CA PHE A 95 -5.56 -35.30 -23.56
C PHE A 95 -4.38 -35.92 -24.31
N LYS A 96 -4.68 -36.75 -25.32
CA LYS A 96 -3.68 -37.40 -26.17
C LYS A 96 -3.10 -36.44 -27.21
N SER A 97 -2.57 -35.30 -26.79
CA SER A 97 -1.92 -34.31 -27.67
C SER A 97 -0.40 -34.52 -27.72
N ASN A 98 0.21 -34.15 -28.84
CA ASN A 98 1.67 -34.06 -28.99
C ASN A 98 2.02 -32.74 -29.71
N PRO A 99 2.70 -31.79 -29.05
CA PRO A 99 3.21 -31.83 -27.68
C PRO A 99 2.10 -31.90 -26.61
N LEU A 100 2.49 -32.27 -25.39
CA LEU A 100 1.60 -32.25 -24.22
C LEU A 100 1.12 -30.82 -23.95
N PRO A 101 -0.09 -30.63 -23.41
CA PRO A 101 -0.58 -29.31 -23.05
C PRO A 101 0.26 -28.69 -21.94
N HIS A 102 0.32 -27.36 -21.91
CA HIS A 102 1.02 -26.61 -20.87
C HIS A 102 0.41 -26.82 -19.48
N SER A 103 -0.92 -26.85 -19.37
CA SER A 103 -1.61 -27.22 -18.13
C SER A 103 -2.99 -27.81 -18.39
N CYS A 104 -3.31 -28.90 -17.69
CA CYS A 104 -4.60 -29.58 -17.69
C CYS A 104 -5.33 -29.46 -16.34
N GLU A 105 -4.85 -28.59 -15.45
CA GLU A 105 -5.53 -28.31 -14.19
C GLU A 105 -6.82 -27.53 -14.46
N ARG A 106 -7.93 -27.98 -13.86
CA ARG A 106 -9.21 -27.26 -13.90
C ARG A 106 -9.11 -25.90 -13.20
N SER A 107 -8.29 -25.83 -12.17
CA SER A 107 -8.04 -24.61 -11.39
C SER A 107 -6.55 -24.25 -11.43
N PRO A 108 -6.05 -23.74 -12.57
CA PRO A 108 -4.63 -23.44 -12.71
C PRO A 108 -4.26 -22.22 -11.86
N VAL A 109 -3.00 -22.16 -11.45
CA VAL A 109 -2.38 -20.96 -10.86
C VAL A 109 -1.23 -20.53 -11.76
N ILE A 110 -1.32 -19.31 -12.26
CA ILE A 110 -0.41 -18.71 -13.21
C ILE A 110 0.46 -17.68 -12.50
N VAL A 111 1.74 -17.65 -12.83
CA VAL A 111 2.71 -16.68 -12.33
C VAL A 111 3.40 -16.00 -13.51
N ASP A 112 3.74 -14.73 -13.33
CA ASP A 112 4.49 -13.96 -14.32
C ASP A 112 5.88 -14.56 -14.52
N LEU A 113 6.41 -14.45 -15.73
CA LEU A 113 7.81 -14.80 -15.97
C LEU A 113 8.74 -13.76 -15.33
N HIS A 114 9.95 -14.20 -14.97
CA HIS A 114 10.98 -13.32 -14.42
C HIS A 114 11.61 -12.43 -15.50
N PRO A 115 12.23 -11.30 -15.13
CA PRO A 115 13.00 -10.49 -16.06
C PRO A 115 14.14 -11.29 -16.71
N GLY A 116 14.39 -11.05 -18.01
CA GLY A 116 15.49 -11.68 -18.74
C GLY A 116 15.15 -12.96 -19.50
N VAL A 117 13.87 -13.38 -19.50
CA VAL A 117 13.42 -14.50 -20.35
C VAL A 117 13.62 -14.22 -21.85
N PRO A 118 13.82 -15.26 -22.70
CA PRO A 118 13.96 -15.10 -24.15
C PRO A 118 12.79 -14.34 -24.80
N TYR A 119 13.08 -13.51 -25.81
CA TYR A 119 12.10 -12.64 -26.47
C TYR A 119 10.88 -13.38 -27.04
N ASN A 120 11.04 -14.63 -27.50
CA ASN A 120 9.95 -15.45 -28.02
C ASN A 120 8.94 -15.90 -26.95
N LEU A 121 9.30 -15.80 -25.67
CA LEU A 121 8.42 -16.09 -24.54
C LEU A 121 7.82 -14.83 -23.93
N GLN A 122 8.23 -13.64 -24.39
CA GLN A 122 7.74 -12.37 -23.88
C GLN A 122 6.45 -11.92 -24.57
N THR A 123 5.66 -11.15 -23.84
CA THR A 123 4.56 -10.34 -24.39
C THR A 123 4.65 -8.93 -23.84
N ALA A 124 3.81 -8.02 -24.35
CA ALA A 124 3.74 -6.65 -23.83
C ALA A 124 3.42 -6.65 -22.33
N ASN A 125 4.08 -5.79 -21.56
CA ASN A 125 3.89 -5.61 -20.11
C ASN A 125 4.10 -6.85 -19.21
N CYS A 126 4.57 -7.98 -19.73
CA CYS A 126 5.33 -8.96 -18.93
C CYS A 126 6.78 -8.41 -18.76
N CYS A 127 7.76 -9.07 -18.19
CA CYS A 127 7.86 -10.32 -17.47
C CYS A 127 8.61 -9.88 -16.22
N LYS A 128 7.87 -9.44 -15.21
CA LYS A 128 8.37 -8.61 -14.10
C LYS A 128 8.45 -9.40 -12.80
N GLY A 129 8.36 -10.74 -12.88
CA GLY A 129 8.25 -11.59 -11.70
C GLY A 129 7.01 -11.25 -10.87
N GLY A 130 5.95 -10.77 -11.52
CA GLY A 130 4.65 -10.54 -10.91
C GLY A 130 4.55 -9.22 -10.14
N VAL A 131 5.57 -8.37 -10.19
CA VAL A 131 5.54 -7.03 -9.57
C VAL A 131 4.71 -6.08 -10.43
N ILE A 132 3.78 -5.36 -9.80
CA ILE A 132 2.93 -4.34 -10.45
C ILE A 132 2.98 -3.06 -9.62
N SER A 133 3.46 -1.97 -10.21
CA SER A 133 3.56 -0.66 -9.53
C SER A 133 2.18 -0.08 -9.21
N SER A 134 2.14 0.88 -8.29
CA SER A 134 0.95 1.71 -8.08
C SER A 134 0.77 2.69 -9.24
N LEU A 135 -0.49 3.10 -9.47
CA LEU A 135 -0.84 4.00 -10.56
C LEU A 135 -0.13 5.35 -10.46
N THR A 136 0.12 5.83 -9.24
CA THR A 136 0.74 7.15 -9.04
C THR A 136 2.26 7.11 -9.19
N GLN A 137 2.93 6.04 -8.73
CA GLN A 137 4.38 5.92 -8.83
C GLN A 137 4.84 5.73 -10.28
N ASP A 138 4.20 4.81 -11.01
CA ASP A 138 4.55 4.53 -12.41
C ASP A 138 3.37 3.89 -13.16
N PRO A 139 2.54 4.69 -13.87
CA PRO A 139 1.43 4.17 -14.66
C PRO A 139 1.84 3.16 -15.72
N SER A 140 3.07 3.24 -16.24
CA SER A 140 3.56 2.32 -17.28
C SER A 140 3.87 0.93 -16.73
N LYS A 141 4.18 0.83 -15.44
CA LYS A 141 4.44 -0.43 -14.73
C LYS A 141 3.24 -0.94 -13.93
N ALA A 142 2.13 -0.20 -13.93
CA ALA A 142 0.86 -0.58 -13.29
C ALA A 142 0.04 -1.61 -14.10
N ILE A 143 0.64 -2.21 -15.13
CA ILE A 143 0.00 -3.17 -16.03
C ILE A 143 0.87 -4.43 -16.10
N SER A 144 0.26 -5.62 -16.06
CA SER A 144 0.92 -6.89 -16.37
C SER A 144 0.03 -7.70 -17.30
N SER A 145 0.60 -8.38 -18.29
CA SER A 145 -0.19 -9.20 -19.20
C SER A 145 0.55 -10.45 -19.67
N PHE A 146 -0.25 -11.47 -19.97
CA PHE A 146 0.19 -12.72 -20.58
C PHE A 146 -0.83 -13.16 -21.63
N GLN A 147 -0.40 -14.00 -22.56
CA GLN A 147 -1.27 -14.60 -23.57
C GLN A 147 -1.33 -16.11 -23.35
N MET A 148 -2.50 -16.69 -23.62
CA MET A 148 -2.67 -18.13 -23.61
C MET A 148 -3.59 -18.63 -24.71
N ALA A 149 -3.26 -19.79 -25.24
CA ALA A 149 -4.10 -20.57 -26.14
C ALA A 149 -4.79 -21.66 -25.33
N VAL A 150 -6.12 -21.66 -25.35
CA VAL A 150 -6.95 -22.59 -24.57
C VAL A 150 -7.70 -23.48 -25.54
N GLN A 151 -7.64 -24.79 -25.32
CA GLN A 151 -8.55 -25.72 -25.97
C GLN A 151 -9.85 -25.75 -25.17
N SER A 152 -10.98 -25.57 -25.83
CA SER A 152 -12.29 -25.59 -25.21
C SER A 152 -13.30 -26.23 -26.15
N SER A 153 -14.15 -27.09 -25.60
CA SER A 153 -15.29 -27.67 -26.31
C SER A 153 -16.55 -26.79 -26.20
N VAL A 154 -16.44 -25.59 -25.62
CA VAL A 154 -17.54 -24.66 -25.45
C VAL A 154 -17.79 -23.90 -26.75
N ASN A 155 -19.06 -23.87 -27.20
CA ASN A 155 -19.48 -23.07 -28.35
C ASN A 155 -19.74 -21.62 -27.91
N PHE A 156 -18.87 -20.70 -28.32
CA PHE A 156 -18.96 -19.28 -27.99
C PHE A 156 -19.97 -18.57 -28.91
N THR A 157 -21.26 -18.57 -28.54
CA THR A 157 -22.25 -17.78 -29.29
C THR A 157 -22.26 -16.32 -28.82
N ALA A 158 -22.33 -15.37 -29.77
CA ALA A 158 -22.36 -13.92 -29.49
C ALA A 158 -23.53 -13.45 -28.59
N THR A 159 -24.53 -14.30 -28.35
CA THR A 159 -25.68 -14.08 -27.47
C THR A 159 -25.53 -14.71 -26.07
N SER A 160 -24.50 -15.51 -25.83
CA SER A 160 -24.21 -16.10 -24.52
C SER A 160 -23.37 -15.16 -23.65
N GLY A 161 -24.02 -14.18 -23.02
CA GLY A 161 -23.37 -13.44 -21.93
C GLY A 161 -22.92 -14.40 -20.82
N ALA A 162 -21.67 -14.27 -20.35
CA ALA A 162 -21.05 -14.91 -19.16
C ALA A 162 -21.24 -16.42 -18.90
N PHE A 163 -22.02 -17.14 -19.71
CA PHE A 163 -22.30 -18.57 -19.57
C PHE A 163 -21.07 -19.35 -20.04
N GLY A 164 -20.42 -20.06 -19.12
CA GLY A 164 -19.13 -20.71 -19.40
C GLY A 164 -17.90 -19.81 -19.18
N SER A 165 -18.02 -18.68 -18.47
CA SER A 165 -16.85 -17.91 -18.04
C SER A 165 -16.14 -18.54 -16.82
N PRO A 166 -14.81 -18.36 -16.69
CA PRO A 166 -14.09 -18.73 -15.48
C PRO A 166 -14.67 -18.08 -14.23
N SER A 167 -14.50 -18.75 -13.09
CA SER A 167 -14.94 -18.26 -11.79
C SER A 167 -13.86 -18.47 -10.73
N ASN A 168 -14.11 -18.03 -9.49
CA ASN A 168 -13.20 -18.19 -8.36
C ASN A 168 -11.81 -17.59 -8.60
N PHE A 169 -11.77 -16.36 -9.10
CA PHE A 169 -10.52 -15.64 -9.29
C PHE A 169 -9.83 -15.32 -7.97
N SER A 170 -8.53 -15.53 -7.92
CA SER A 170 -7.64 -15.12 -6.84
C SER A 170 -6.34 -14.61 -7.44
N ILE A 171 -5.84 -13.47 -6.98
CA ILE A 171 -4.56 -12.93 -7.45
C ILE A 171 -3.35 -13.41 -6.64
N GLY A 172 -3.58 -14.26 -5.62
CA GLY A 172 -2.51 -14.79 -4.77
C GLY A 172 -1.87 -13.76 -3.82
N VAL A 173 -2.43 -12.55 -3.73
CA VAL A 173 -1.96 -11.48 -2.86
C VAL A 173 -2.89 -11.36 -1.64
N PRO A 174 -2.36 -11.33 -0.40
CA PRO A 174 -3.17 -11.15 0.81
C PRO A 174 -4.03 -9.88 0.77
N GLY A 175 -5.21 -9.95 1.38
CA GLY A 175 -6.12 -8.80 1.47
C GLY A 175 -7.02 -8.58 0.25
N TYR A 176 -6.82 -9.30 -0.86
CA TYR A 176 -7.65 -9.12 -2.05
C TYR A 176 -8.80 -10.12 -2.15
N THR A 177 -9.93 -9.65 -2.67
CA THR A 177 -11.08 -10.47 -3.05
C THR A 177 -11.57 -10.07 -4.42
N CYS A 178 -11.69 -11.03 -5.33
CA CYS A 178 -12.19 -10.82 -6.68
C CYS A 178 -13.70 -11.05 -6.75
N SER A 179 -14.37 -10.36 -7.68
CA SER A 179 -15.78 -10.60 -7.96
C SER A 179 -16.01 -12.04 -8.45
N ASN A 180 -17.05 -12.69 -7.96
CA ASN A 180 -17.31 -14.11 -8.25
C ASN A 180 -17.56 -14.38 -9.74
N ASN A 181 -18.19 -13.45 -10.44
CA ASN A 181 -18.56 -13.57 -11.84
C ASN A 181 -17.82 -12.53 -12.68
N MET A 182 -17.45 -12.89 -13.90
CA MET A 182 -16.93 -11.94 -14.87
C MET A 182 -18.06 -11.13 -15.51
N ALA A 183 -17.83 -9.84 -15.73
CA ALA A 183 -18.72 -8.96 -16.47
C ALA A 183 -18.29 -8.89 -17.94
N LEU A 184 -19.26 -8.99 -18.86
CA LEU A 184 -19.03 -8.64 -20.26
C LEU A 184 -18.97 -7.11 -20.39
N VAL A 185 -17.86 -6.59 -20.90
CA VAL A 185 -17.64 -5.15 -21.07
C VAL A 185 -17.36 -4.81 -22.53
N GLU A 186 -17.28 -3.52 -22.85
CA GLU A 186 -16.89 -3.09 -24.19
C GLU A 186 -15.55 -3.70 -24.61
N PRO A 187 -15.43 -4.24 -25.84
CA PRO A 187 -14.19 -4.90 -26.25
C PRO A 187 -13.00 -3.95 -26.26
N THR A 188 -11.90 -4.39 -25.65
CA THR A 188 -10.67 -3.58 -25.51
C THR A 188 -10.07 -3.27 -26.87
N LYS A 189 -9.56 -2.04 -27.02
CA LYS A 189 -8.86 -1.56 -28.21
C LYS A 189 -7.38 -1.45 -27.89
N PHE A 190 -6.55 -2.06 -28.74
CA PHE A 190 -5.10 -2.10 -28.63
C PHE A 190 -4.48 -1.31 -29.77
N SER A 191 -3.50 -0.46 -29.44
CA SER A 191 -2.67 0.20 -30.44
C SER A 191 -1.39 -0.60 -30.62
N THR A 192 -1.12 -1.11 -31.82
CA THR A 192 0.12 -1.84 -32.10
C THR A 192 1.26 -0.84 -32.33
N GLY A 193 1.99 -0.50 -31.27
CA GLY A 193 3.20 0.35 -31.33
C GLY A 193 2.98 1.68 -32.05
N ASN A 194 3.94 2.07 -32.89
CA ASN A 194 3.90 3.32 -33.69
C ASN A 194 2.94 3.26 -34.90
N SER A 195 2.17 2.19 -35.07
CA SER A 195 1.22 2.08 -36.17
C SER A 195 -0.10 2.78 -35.83
N GLN A 196 -0.77 3.34 -36.83
CA GLN A 196 -2.13 3.86 -36.68
C GLN A 196 -3.19 2.73 -36.61
N ARG A 197 -2.78 1.46 -36.70
CA ARG A 197 -3.69 0.33 -36.70
C ARG A 197 -4.14 0.05 -35.26
N ILE A 198 -5.44 0.24 -35.05
CA ILE A 198 -6.12 -0.16 -33.81
C ILE A 198 -6.70 -1.54 -34.04
N GLN A 199 -6.26 -2.50 -33.24
CA GLN A 199 -6.88 -3.83 -33.18
C GLN A 199 -7.88 -3.85 -32.03
N GLN A 200 -9.03 -4.48 -32.22
CA GLN A 200 -10.04 -4.62 -31.19
C GLN A 200 -10.22 -6.09 -30.85
N ALA A 201 -10.38 -6.42 -29.57
CA ALA A 201 -10.78 -7.76 -29.14
C ALA A 201 -12.17 -8.11 -29.70
N LEU A 202 -12.41 -9.39 -29.95
CA LEU A 202 -13.74 -9.88 -30.35
C LEU A 202 -14.74 -9.70 -29.22
N MET A 203 -14.30 -9.98 -27.99
CA MET A 203 -15.04 -9.74 -26.75
C MET A 203 -14.04 -9.55 -25.59
N THR A 204 -14.50 -8.88 -24.53
CA THR A 204 -13.72 -8.68 -23.31
C THR A 204 -14.55 -9.03 -22.09
N TRP A 205 -14.03 -9.93 -21.28
CA TRP A 205 -14.54 -10.16 -19.93
C TRP A 205 -13.69 -9.42 -18.91
N GLN A 206 -14.33 -8.99 -17.83
CA GLN A 206 -13.69 -8.22 -16.77
C GLN A 206 -14.03 -8.80 -15.40
N VAL A 207 -13.02 -8.96 -14.56
CA VAL A 207 -13.17 -9.26 -13.13
C VAL A 207 -12.44 -8.18 -12.34
N VAL A 208 -13.04 -7.76 -11.22
CA VAL A 208 -12.48 -6.70 -10.37
C VAL A 208 -12.13 -7.29 -9.01
N CYS A 209 -10.89 -7.08 -8.58
CA CYS A 209 -10.39 -7.48 -7.28
C CYS A 209 -10.21 -6.23 -6.40
N SER A 210 -10.90 -6.21 -5.27
CA SER A 210 -10.84 -5.13 -4.29
C SER A 210 -9.98 -5.54 -3.09
N TYR A 211 -9.29 -4.55 -2.52
CA TYR A 211 -8.47 -4.73 -1.33
C TYR A 211 -9.31 -4.54 -0.07
N SER A 212 -9.00 -5.32 0.97
CA SER A 212 -9.62 -5.29 2.28
C SER A 212 -8.56 -5.37 3.37
N GLN A 213 -8.42 -4.30 4.16
CA GLN A 213 -7.48 -4.24 5.28
C GLN A 213 -7.74 -5.36 6.31
N PHE A 214 -9.01 -5.73 6.54
CA PHE A 214 -9.38 -6.81 7.46
C PHE A 214 -8.95 -8.20 7.00
N ARG A 215 -8.62 -8.39 5.71
CA ARG A 215 -8.21 -9.67 5.13
C ARG A 215 -6.71 -9.77 4.85
N GLU A 216 -5.97 -8.67 4.96
CA GLU A 216 -4.57 -8.62 4.57
C GLU A 216 -3.66 -9.27 5.62
N SER A 217 -3.72 -8.79 6.86
CA SER A 217 -2.95 -9.38 7.94
C SER A 217 -3.62 -9.14 9.29
N ASN A 218 -3.45 -10.11 10.20
CA ASN A 218 -3.86 -9.97 11.59
C ASN A 218 -2.83 -9.20 12.43
N ALA A 219 -1.67 -8.87 11.87
CA ALA A 219 -0.58 -8.14 12.53
C ALA A 219 -0.07 -7.01 11.62
N PRO A 220 0.05 -5.77 12.12
CA PRO A 220 0.68 -4.69 11.38
C PRO A 220 2.11 -5.04 10.94
N SER A 221 2.57 -4.41 9.85
CA SER A 221 3.93 -4.59 9.31
C SER A 221 4.87 -3.42 9.64
N CYS A 222 4.35 -2.32 10.21
CA CYS A 222 5.14 -1.16 10.53
C CYS A 222 4.65 -0.42 11.77
N CYS A 223 5.54 0.36 12.36
CA CYS A 223 5.24 1.26 13.47
C CYS A 223 5.92 2.61 13.30
N VAL A 224 5.42 3.61 14.04
CA VAL A 224 5.95 4.96 13.99
C VAL A 224 6.58 5.36 15.33
N SER A 225 7.71 6.06 15.24
CA SER A 225 8.36 6.71 16.38
C SER A 225 8.53 8.20 16.10
N LEU A 226 8.40 9.01 17.14
CA LEU A 226 8.31 10.46 17.01
C LEU A 226 9.35 11.15 17.90
N SER A 227 9.96 12.21 17.39
CA SER A 227 10.87 13.05 18.16
C SER A 227 10.83 14.51 17.69
N SER A 228 11.37 15.42 18.49
CA SER A 228 11.39 16.85 18.16
C SER A 228 12.58 17.55 18.78
N PHE A 229 13.05 18.64 18.17
CA PHE A 229 14.16 19.45 18.72
C PHE A 229 13.87 20.12 20.06
N TYR A 230 12.59 20.24 20.45
CA TYR A 230 12.17 20.90 21.70
C TYR A 230 11.87 19.91 22.83
N SER A 231 12.15 18.63 22.64
CA SER A 231 11.95 17.59 23.65
C SER A 231 13.11 16.59 23.60
N ASP A 232 13.70 16.29 24.75
CA ASP A 232 14.77 15.31 24.87
C ASP A 232 14.25 13.85 24.83
N ALA A 233 12.93 13.67 24.88
CA ALA A 233 12.30 12.36 24.85
C ALA A 233 11.98 11.91 23.41
N ILE A 234 12.33 10.67 23.08
CA ILE A 234 11.87 9.99 21.87
C ILE A 234 10.66 9.15 22.24
N VAL A 235 9.56 9.36 21.53
CA VAL A 235 8.36 8.53 21.63
C VAL A 235 8.56 7.34 20.72
N ASN A 236 8.86 6.20 21.33
CA ASN A 236 9.09 4.95 20.61
C ASN A 236 7.78 4.37 20.07
N CYS A 237 7.91 3.42 19.14
CA CYS A 237 6.79 2.60 18.72
C CYS A 237 6.14 1.89 19.92
N PRO A 238 4.79 1.74 19.95
CA PRO A 238 4.12 0.99 21.00
C PRO A 238 4.65 -0.45 21.10
N ARG A 239 4.75 -0.95 22.33
CA ARG A 239 5.21 -2.32 22.60
C ARG A 239 4.32 -3.33 21.90
N CYS A 240 4.92 -4.36 21.31
CA CYS A 240 4.24 -5.44 20.61
C CYS A 240 3.32 -4.99 19.46
N SER A 241 3.60 -3.85 18.81
CA SER A 241 2.85 -3.34 17.66
C SER A 241 2.66 -4.38 16.55
N CYS A 242 3.69 -5.17 16.25
CA CYS A 242 3.65 -6.20 15.21
C CYS A 242 3.64 -7.62 15.78
N ARG A 243 2.98 -7.77 16.95
CA ARG A 243 2.76 -9.02 17.71
C ARG A 243 4.03 -9.62 18.33
N CYS A 244 4.10 -9.55 19.67
CA CYS A 244 5.12 -10.27 20.42
C CYS A 244 4.82 -11.78 20.46
N PRO A 245 5.85 -12.63 20.50
CA PRO A 245 5.65 -14.05 20.79
C PRO A 245 5.00 -14.23 22.17
N HIS A 246 3.97 -15.07 22.24
CA HIS A 246 3.48 -15.57 23.51
C HIS A 246 4.55 -16.46 24.16
N THR A 247 4.71 -16.34 25.48
CA THR A 247 5.69 -17.07 26.29
C THR A 247 5.73 -18.57 25.92
N GLY A 248 6.82 -19.01 25.30
CA GLY A 248 7.09 -20.42 24.99
C GLY A 248 7.23 -20.79 23.51
N LEU A 249 6.90 -19.88 22.58
CA LEU A 249 7.30 -20.01 21.18
C LEU A 249 8.34 -18.93 20.90
N ALA A 250 9.59 -19.31 20.65
CA ALA A 250 10.62 -18.38 20.21
C ALA A 250 10.16 -17.71 18.91
N GLY A 251 9.56 -16.52 19.03
CA GLY A 251 9.34 -15.65 17.89
C GLY A 251 10.71 -15.24 17.39
N ASN A 252 10.99 -15.51 16.12
CA ASN A 252 12.31 -15.39 15.51
C ASN A 252 12.74 -13.93 15.37
N CYS A 253 13.03 -13.25 16.47
CA CYS A 253 13.82 -12.04 16.42
C CYS A 253 15.30 -12.36 16.65
N TYR A 254 16.15 -11.58 16.01
CA TYR A 254 17.59 -11.75 16.03
C TYR A 254 18.23 -10.55 16.74
N ILE A 255 19.29 -10.82 17.48
CA ILE A 255 20.12 -9.82 18.17
C ILE A 255 21.42 -9.69 17.39
N ASP A 256 21.89 -8.46 17.15
CA ASP A 256 23.05 -8.17 16.28
C ASP A 256 24.38 -8.78 16.80
N ASP A 257 24.46 -9.20 18.07
CA ASP A 257 25.72 -9.49 18.80
C ASP A 257 26.06 -10.98 18.98
N GLU A 258 25.32 -11.94 18.40
CA GLU A 258 25.66 -13.37 18.50
C GLU A 258 26.43 -13.88 17.26
N PRO A 259 27.73 -14.23 17.38
CA PRO A 259 28.58 -14.63 16.26
C PRO A 259 28.22 -16.01 15.66
N ASP A 260 27.28 -16.74 16.25
CA ASP A 260 26.91 -18.11 15.86
C ASP A 260 25.55 -18.25 15.17
N ASN A 261 24.81 -17.15 14.99
CA ASN A 261 23.56 -17.21 14.22
C ASN A 261 23.88 -17.11 12.72
N LYS A 262 24.55 -18.15 12.18
CA LYS A 262 24.56 -18.39 10.74
C LYS A 262 23.10 -18.51 10.32
N LEU A 263 22.55 -17.44 9.76
CA LEU A 263 21.25 -17.40 9.10
C LEU A 263 21.20 -18.56 8.12
N GLN A 264 20.69 -19.71 8.56
CA GLN A 264 20.28 -20.76 7.63
C GLN A 264 19.07 -20.18 6.92
N THR A 265 19.24 -19.85 5.65
CA THR A 265 18.11 -19.65 4.73
C THR A 265 17.13 -20.79 4.96
N PRO A 266 15.83 -20.52 5.20
CA PRO A 266 14.85 -21.57 5.33
C PRO A 266 14.83 -22.38 4.03
N ASN A 267 15.48 -23.55 4.04
CA ASN A 267 15.22 -24.57 3.04
C ASN A 267 13.84 -25.15 3.37
N GLY A 268 12.79 -24.59 2.79
CA GLY A 268 11.45 -25.13 2.92
C GLY A 268 10.37 -24.14 2.53
N GLU A 269 9.60 -24.49 1.49
CA GLU A 269 8.28 -23.92 1.23
C GLU A 269 7.42 -23.95 2.51
N GLY A 270 6.80 -22.81 2.84
CA GLY A 270 5.50 -22.84 3.52
C GLY A 270 5.38 -22.32 4.95
N ASP A 271 6.33 -21.55 5.49
CA ASP A 271 6.07 -20.78 6.73
C ASP A 271 6.83 -19.44 6.74
N ASP A 272 6.07 -18.34 6.65
CA ASP A 272 6.50 -16.92 6.71
C ASP A 272 7.14 -16.60 8.07
N LYS A 273 8.33 -17.14 8.34
CA LYS A 273 9.11 -16.77 9.53
C LYS A 273 9.72 -15.40 9.30
N ILE A 274 8.99 -14.36 9.69
CA ILE A 274 9.50 -12.98 9.69
C ILE A 274 10.67 -12.91 10.69
N ALA A 275 11.89 -12.85 10.16
CA ALA A 275 13.10 -12.62 10.94
C ALA A 275 13.33 -11.13 11.09
N VAL A 276 13.08 -10.59 12.29
CA VAL A 276 13.24 -9.16 12.59
C VAL A 276 14.30 -8.92 13.66
N LYS A 277 14.88 -7.73 13.71
CA LYS A 277 15.68 -7.32 14.86
C LYS A 277 14.83 -7.29 16.13
N CYS A 278 15.35 -7.87 17.21
CA CYS A 278 14.68 -7.83 18.51
C CYS A 278 14.53 -6.37 18.98
N THR A 279 13.28 -5.93 19.07
CA THR A 279 12.87 -4.60 19.53
C THR A 279 11.62 -4.74 20.39
N GLU A 280 11.27 -3.74 21.20
CA GLU A 280 10.05 -3.82 22.01
C GLU A 280 8.76 -3.89 21.17
N HIS A 281 8.79 -3.40 19.93
CA HIS A 281 7.63 -3.32 19.03
C HIS A 281 7.53 -4.48 18.03
N MET A 282 8.64 -5.18 17.76
CA MET A 282 8.73 -6.38 16.90
C MET A 282 8.29 -6.16 15.44
N CYS A 283 8.37 -4.92 14.95
CA CYS A 283 7.94 -4.59 13.58
C CYS A 283 9.10 -4.70 12.59
N PRO A 284 8.88 -5.25 11.38
CA PRO A 284 9.90 -5.29 10.35
C PRO A 284 10.24 -3.90 9.80
N ILE A 285 9.31 -2.94 9.83
CA ILE A 285 9.57 -1.56 9.41
C ILE A 285 9.32 -0.59 10.56
N GLN A 286 10.26 0.34 10.74
CA GLN A 286 10.11 1.48 11.63
C GLN A 286 10.18 2.78 10.82
N VAL A 287 9.14 3.60 10.91
CA VAL A 287 9.15 4.96 10.39
C VAL A 287 9.41 5.94 11.53
N HIS A 288 10.49 6.70 11.45
CA HIS A 288 10.84 7.73 12.41
C HIS A 288 10.53 9.12 11.85
N TRP A 289 9.71 9.88 12.56
CA TRP A 289 9.40 11.28 12.24
C TRP A 289 10.06 12.21 13.25
N HIS A 290 10.97 13.04 12.77
CA HIS A 290 11.72 13.97 13.59
C HIS A 290 11.48 15.42 13.16
N VAL A 291 10.95 16.23 14.07
CA VAL A 291 10.85 17.68 13.88
C VAL A 291 12.23 18.29 14.17
N LYS A 292 12.99 18.63 13.11
CA LYS A 292 14.38 19.09 13.22
C LYS A 292 14.50 20.52 13.71
N VAL A 293 13.80 21.44 13.05
CA VAL A 293 13.95 22.88 13.29
C VAL A 293 12.64 23.58 12.95
N ASN A 294 12.32 24.61 13.72
CA ASN A 294 11.20 25.50 13.49
C ASN A 294 11.72 26.92 13.22
N TYR A 295 11.64 27.36 11.95
CA TYR A 295 11.96 28.74 11.55
C TYR A 295 10.77 29.67 11.81
N LYS A 296 10.82 30.92 11.33
CA LYS A 296 9.68 31.85 11.45
C LYS A 296 8.49 31.35 10.63
N ASP A 297 8.67 31.24 9.31
CA ASP A 297 7.61 30.93 8.35
C ASP A 297 7.62 29.46 7.88
N TYR A 298 8.67 28.72 8.21
CA TYR A 298 8.87 27.33 7.79
C TYR A 298 9.22 26.43 8.95
N TRP A 299 9.04 25.14 8.76
CA TRP A 299 9.60 24.12 9.64
C TRP A 299 10.19 22.98 8.81
N ARG A 300 11.17 22.31 9.41
CA ARG A 300 11.92 21.24 8.78
C ARG A 300 11.66 19.94 9.52
N VAL A 301 11.24 18.94 8.78
CA VAL A 301 11.03 17.57 9.25
C VAL A 301 12.03 16.66 8.59
N LYS A 302 12.51 15.66 9.32
CA LYS A 302 13.24 14.52 8.78
C LYS A 302 12.43 13.26 8.99
N VAL A 303 12.24 12.49 7.93
CA VAL A 303 11.63 11.16 8.00
C VAL A 303 12.68 10.11 7.67
N THR A 304 12.70 9.03 8.43
CA THR A 304 13.63 7.91 8.26
C THR A 304 12.85 6.62 8.29
N ILE A 305 12.93 5.83 7.24
CA ILE A 305 12.34 4.49 7.16
C ILE A 305 13.47 3.51 7.38
N THR A 306 13.34 2.65 8.39
CA THR A 306 14.34 1.64 8.74
C THR A 306 13.73 0.27 8.54
N ASN A 307 14.44 -0.58 7.81
CA ASN A 307 14.14 -1.99 7.67
C ASN A 307 14.87 -2.78 8.75
N LEU A 308 14.10 -3.47 9.56
CA LEU A 308 14.55 -4.33 10.65
C LEU A 308 14.40 -5.81 10.28
N ASN A 309 13.97 -6.14 9.05
CA ASN A 309 13.86 -7.50 8.54
C ASN A 309 15.21 -7.97 7.96
N PHE A 310 15.65 -9.18 8.33
CA PHE A 310 16.93 -9.74 7.90
C PHE A 310 16.91 -10.41 6.52
N PHE A 311 15.74 -10.73 5.98
CA PHE A 311 15.60 -11.52 4.74
C PHE A 311 14.76 -10.83 3.67
N LYS A 312 14.08 -9.73 4.00
CA LYS A 312 13.18 -9.03 3.08
C LYS A 312 13.76 -7.68 2.69
N ASN A 313 13.96 -7.53 1.38
CA ASN A 313 14.18 -6.24 0.71
C ASN A 313 12.84 -5.67 0.25
N TYR A 314 12.70 -4.35 0.28
CA TYR A 314 11.53 -3.64 -0.22
C TYR A 314 11.92 -2.82 -1.47
N SER A 315 11.56 -3.33 -2.64
CA SER A 315 11.76 -2.68 -3.94
C SER A 315 10.60 -1.76 -4.28
N ASP A 316 10.88 -0.60 -4.88
CA ASP A 316 9.90 0.43 -5.25
C ASP A 316 8.98 0.83 -4.08
N TRP A 317 9.56 0.83 -2.87
CA TRP A 317 8.87 1.19 -1.65
C TRP A 317 8.22 2.58 -1.76
N ASN A 318 7.14 2.75 -1.03
CA ASN A 318 6.45 4.01 -0.89
C ASN A 318 5.96 4.26 0.54
N LEU A 319 5.72 5.53 0.81
CA LEU A 319 5.27 6.03 2.10
C LEU A 319 4.12 7.00 1.84
N VAL A 320 2.96 6.74 2.43
CA VAL A 320 1.84 7.68 2.45
C VAL A 320 1.81 8.36 3.81
N LEU A 321 1.74 9.69 3.80
CA LEU A 321 1.68 10.51 5.00
C LEU A 321 0.43 11.40 4.94
N GLU A 322 -0.35 11.38 6.00
CA GLU A 322 -1.47 12.31 6.20
C GLU A 322 -1.07 13.35 7.24
N HIS A 323 -0.94 14.61 6.82
CA HIS A 323 -0.62 15.73 7.69
C HIS A 323 -1.16 17.05 7.10
N PRO A 324 -1.88 17.88 7.87
CA PRO A 324 -2.50 19.12 7.37
C PRO A 324 -1.55 20.05 6.61
N ASN A 325 -0.30 20.14 7.06
CA ASN A 325 0.70 21.00 6.43
C ASN A 325 1.34 20.46 5.12
N LEU A 326 0.97 19.25 4.64
CA LEU A 326 1.42 18.76 3.32
C LEU A 326 0.79 19.54 2.16
N GLN A 327 -0.29 20.28 2.44
CA GLN A 327 -0.91 21.20 1.49
C GLN A 327 0.04 22.32 1.03
N ASN A 328 1.04 22.65 1.84
CA ASN A 328 1.96 23.76 1.62
C ASN A 328 3.42 23.31 1.74
N ILE A 329 3.77 22.28 0.97
CA ILE A 329 5.12 21.76 0.89
C ILE A 329 5.99 22.67 0.02
N THR A 330 7.12 23.11 0.56
CA THR A 330 8.05 24.01 -0.14
C THR A 330 9.13 23.22 -0.85
N GLN A 331 9.70 22.22 -0.17
CA GLN A 331 10.81 21.43 -0.70
C GLN A 331 10.86 20.05 -0.06
N ILE A 332 11.24 19.06 -0.85
CA ILE A 332 11.46 17.68 -0.43
C ILE A 332 12.83 17.25 -0.93
N PHE A 333 13.58 16.58 -0.06
CA PHE A 333 14.92 16.11 -0.36
C PHE A 333 14.92 14.58 -0.49
N SER A 334 15.70 14.06 -1.42
CA SER A 334 16.02 12.63 -1.55
C SER A 334 14.87 11.68 -1.89
N PHE A 335 13.59 12.08 -1.85
CA PHE A 335 12.42 11.30 -2.27
C PHE A 335 11.65 12.01 -3.39
N SER A 336 10.95 11.22 -4.20
CA SER A 336 9.88 11.70 -5.09
C SER A 336 8.60 11.96 -4.29
N TYR A 337 7.73 12.83 -4.79
CA TYR A 337 6.49 13.21 -4.10
C TYR A 337 5.36 13.53 -5.05
N GLN A 338 4.15 13.14 -4.65
CA GLN A 338 2.92 13.57 -5.29
C GLN A 338 1.79 13.68 -4.25
N PRO A 339 1.03 14.78 -4.24
CA PRO A 339 -0.15 14.88 -3.39
C PRO A 339 -1.23 13.89 -3.84
N LEU A 340 -1.86 13.21 -2.89
CA LEU A 340 -3.02 12.36 -3.14
C LEU A 340 -4.29 13.16 -2.86
N ILE A 341 -4.97 13.59 -3.92
CA ILE A 341 -6.22 14.34 -3.82
C ILE A 341 -7.38 13.35 -3.94
N VAL A 342 -7.79 12.82 -2.79
CA VAL A 342 -8.86 11.81 -2.72
C VAL A 342 -10.24 12.44 -2.74
N TYR A 343 -10.41 13.52 -1.99
CA TYR A 343 -11.64 14.32 -1.93
C TYR A 343 -11.39 15.73 -2.47
N PRO A 344 -12.36 16.33 -3.17
CA PRO A 344 -12.25 17.72 -3.61
C PRO A 344 -12.02 18.65 -2.43
N GLY A 345 -10.88 19.33 -2.39
CA GLY A 345 -10.54 20.32 -1.35
C GLY A 345 -9.65 19.83 -0.21
N THR A 346 -9.26 18.55 -0.16
CA THR A 346 -8.28 18.03 0.82
C THR A 346 -7.01 17.54 0.11
N ASN A 347 -5.90 18.23 0.33
CA ASN A 347 -4.55 17.88 -0.18
C ASN A 347 -3.57 17.67 0.99
N ASP A 348 -4.07 17.18 2.11
CA ASP A 348 -3.31 16.89 3.34
C ASP A 348 -2.63 15.51 3.32
N THR A 349 -2.80 14.74 2.24
CA THR A 349 -2.18 13.43 2.06
C THR A 349 -1.12 13.49 0.96
N GLY A 350 0.08 13.00 1.26
CA GLY A 350 1.21 12.95 0.34
C GLY A 350 1.72 11.53 0.14
N LEU A 351 1.97 11.15 -1.11
CA LEU A 351 2.69 9.94 -1.48
C LEU A 351 4.16 10.27 -1.71
N PHE A 352 5.04 9.47 -1.12
CA PHE A 352 6.49 9.57 -1.24
C PHE A 352 7.06 8.23 -1.70
N TRP A 353 8.09 8.24 -2.54
CA TRP A 353 8.77 7.02 -2.99
C TRP A 353 10.22 7.30 -3.39
N GLY A 354 10.98 6.23 -3.59
CA GLY A 354 12.38 6.32 -4.00
C GLY A 354 12.57 6.96 -5.38
N ILE A 355 13.71 7.64 -5.56
CA ILE A 355 14.16 8.18 -6.85
C ILE A 355 14.86 7.06 -7.62
N PRO A 356 14.52 6.84 -8.91
CA PRO A 356 15.16 5.83 -9.76
C PRO A 356 16.69 5.92 -9.71
N PHE A 357 17.35 4.76 -9.60
CA PHE A 357 18.80 4.61 -9.50
C PHE A 357 19.47 5.25 -8.27
N TYR A 358 18.71 5.69 -7.28
CA TYR A 358 19.23 6.27 -6.04
C TYR A 358 18.80 5.47 -4.81
N ASN A 359 17.49 5.42 -4.53
CA ASN A 359 16.96 4.80 -3.31
C ASN A 359 15.61 4.11 -3.54
N THR A 360 15.40 3.50 -4.71
CA THR A 360 14.21 2.67 -4.97
C THR A 360 14.22 1.33 -4.22
N MET A 361 15.37 0.91 -3.67
CA MET A 361 15.47 -0.29 -2.84
C MET A 361 15.75 0.11 -1.39
N LEU A 362 14.91 -0.37 -0.48
CA LEU A 362 15.19 -0.39 0.95
C LEU A 362 15.68 -1.81 1.29
N LEU A 363 16.98 -1.93 1.50
CA LEU A 363 17.62 -3.22 1.77
C LEU A 363 17.24 -3.75 3.14
N GLU A 364 17.50 -5.03 3.36
CA GLU A 364 17.41 -5.73 4.64
C GLU A 364 18.21 -5.05 5.75
N HIS A 365 17.94 -5.48 6.98
CA HIS A 365 18.57 -4.94 8.18
C HIS A 365 20.10 -4.92 8.07
N GLY A 366 20.69 -3.77 8.40
CA GLY A 366 22.13 -3.53 8.29
C GLY A 366 22.43 -2.05 8.04
N GLU A 367 23.67 -1.74 7.66
CA GLU A 367 24.13 -0.36 7.43
C GLU A 367 23.31 0.37 6.34
N SER A 368 22.89 -0.37 5.31
CA SER A 368 22.08 0.13 4.19
C SER A 368 20.57 -0.12 4.36
N GLY A 369 20.14 -0.58 5.54
CA GLY A 369 18.75 -0.90 5.85
C GLY A 369 17.90 0.32 6.20
N ASN A 370 18.22 1.51 5.69
CA ASN A 370 17.39 2.70 5.91
C ASN A 370 17.42 3.68 4.73
N VAL A 371 16.32 4.42 4.59
CA VAL A 371 16.18 5.54 3.65
C VAL A 371 15.65 6.77 4.39
N GLN A 372 16.10 7.95 3.97
CA GLN A 372 15.81 9.19 4.69
C GLN A 372 15.46 10.33 3.74
N THR A 373 14.55 11.18 4.19
CA THR A 373 14.17 12.43 3.51
C THR A 373 14.12 13.57 4.52
N GLU A 374 14.32 14.78 4.02
CA GLU A 374 13.95 15.99 4.72
C GLU A 374 12.88 16.74 3.94
N MET A 375 12.00 17.42 4.66
CA MET A 375 10.92 18.21 4.09
C MET A 375 10.94 19.61 4.70
N ILE A 376 10.79 20.63 3.85
CA ILE A 376 10.54 22.01 4.27
C ILE A 376 9.08 22.31 3.99
N LEU A 377 8.40 22.72 5.05
CA LEU A 377 6.97 22.87 5.11
C LEU A 377 6.67 24.33 5.50
N HIS A 378 5.92 25.05 4.68
CA HIS A 378 5.53 26.42 4.98
C HIS A 378 4.38 26.42 5.99
N LYS A 379 4.45 27.27 7.01
CA LYS A 379 3.43 27.32 8.06
C LYS A 379 2.26 28.14 7.59
N ASP A 380 1.07 27.55 7.64
CA ASP A 380 -0.14 28.37 7.61
C ASP A 380 -0.37 28.98 9.00
N HIS A 381 -0.33 30.31 9.11
CA HIS A 381 -0.58 31.02 10.37
C HIS A 381 -1.99 30.79 10.94
N ARG A 382 -2.93 30.30 10.13
CA ARG A 382 -4.31 30.00 10.58
C ARG A 382 -4.40 28.66 11.28
N ASP A 383 -3.61 27.68 10.84
CA ASP A 383 -3.73 26.28 11.27
C ASP A 383 -2.54 25.81 12.12
N PHE A 384 -1.37 26.42 11.96
CA PHE A 384 -0.14 26.01 12.64
C PHE A 384 -0.24 26.22 14.15
N THR A 385 0.03 25.16 14.92
CA THR A 385 0.08 25.20 16.37
C THR A 385 1.11 24.23 16.92
N PHE A 386 1.66 24.52 18.10
CA PHE A 386 2.50 23.57 18.85
C PHE A 386 1.68 22.67 19.78
N LYS A 387 0.36 22.88 19.85
CA LYS A 387 -0.52 22.14 20.76
C LYS A 387 -0.96 20.82 20.14
N GLY A 388 -1.22 19.84 21.01
CA GLY A 388 -1.94 18.62 20.65
C GLY A 388 -1.24 17.77 19.58
N GLY A 389 0.09 17.84 19.48
CA GLY A 389 0.81 16.98 18.55
C GLY A 389 0.68 17.37 17.08
N TRP A 390 0.25 18.60 16.77
CA TRP A 390 -0.01 19.06 15.40
C TRP A 390 1.18 18.88 14.44
N ALA A 391 2.42 18.96 14.93
CA ALA A 391 3.64 18.81 14.12
C ALA A 391 3.95 17.35 13.71
N PHE A 392 3.07 16.40 14.05
CA PHE A 392 3.24 14.97 13.80
C PHE A 392 2.13 14.47 12.86
N PRO A 393 2.42 13.47 12.02
CA PRO A 393 1.45 12.97 11.05
C PRO A 393 0.26 12.34 11.79
N ARG A 394 -0.91 12.44 11.16
CA ARG A 394 -2.14 11.80 11.63
C ARG A 394 -2.16 10.32 11.26
N ARG A 395 -1.64 10.00 10.08
CA ARG A 395 -1.60 8.64 9.54
C ARG A 395 -0.32 8.43 8.74
N VAL A 396 0.20 7.22 8.82
CA VAL A 396 1.39 6.77 8.08
C VAL A 396 1.10 5.40 7.52
N LEU A 397 1.30 5.22 6.21
CA LEU A 397 1.24 3.91 5.57
C LEU A 397 2.58 3.64 4.88
N PHE A 398 3.10 2.44 5.05
CA PHE A 398 4.28 1.96 4.33
C PHE A 398 3.86 0.85 3.37
N ASN A 399 4.17 1.00 2.08
CA ASN A 399 3.72 0.10 1.00
C ASN A 399 2.21 -0.19 1.02
N GLY A 400 1.44 0.80 1.47
CA GLY A 400 -0.01 0.74 1.60
C GLY A 400 -0.56 -0.03 2.81
N HIS A 401 0.30 -0.47 3.72
CA HIS A 401 -0.05 -1.00 5.04
C HIS A 401 -0.02 0.11 6.09
N GLU A 402 -1.04 0.18 6.94
CA GLU A 402 -1.12 1.19 7.99
C GLU A 402 -0.15 0.89 9.14
N CYS A 403 0.64 1.89 9.52
CA CYS A 403 1.59 1.77 10.61
C CYS A 403 0.96 2.13 11.95
N VAL A 404 1.36 1.40 13.00
CA VAL A 404 0.90 1.70 14.36
C VAL A 404 1.52 3.02 14.84
N MET A 405 0.66 3.99 15.13
CA MET A 405 1.04 5.29 15.69
C MET A 405 1.11 5.21 17.24
N PRO A 406 2.02 5.96 17.90
CA PRO A 406 1.96 6.16 19.34
C PRO A 406 0.67 6.87 19.76
N SER A 407 0.31 6.77 21.05
CA SER A 407 -0.83 7.53 21.58
C SER A 407 -0.54 9.05 21.49
N PRO A 408 -1.49 9.88 20.99
CA PRO A 408 -1.33 11.33 20.92
C PRO A 408 -0.96 12.00 22.25
N GLU A 409 -1.36 11.40 23.38
CA GLU A 409 -1.01 11.91 24.73
C GLU A 409 0.49 11.82 25.04
N THR A 410 1.20 10.92 24.36
CA THR A 410 2.63 10.70 24.56
C THR A 410 3.50 11.54 23.64
N TYR A 411 2.91 12.23 22.65
CA TYR A 411 3.67 12.96 21.63
C TYR A 411 4.61 14.00 22.27
N PRO A 412 5.79 14.24 21.68
CA PRO A 412 6.70 15.26 22.19
C PRO A 412 5.99 16.59 22.32
N SER A 413 5.95 17.13 23.54
CA SER A 413 5.28 18.39 23.86
C SER A 413 6.30 19.46 24.25
N LEU A 414 6.00 20.72 23.99
CA LEU A 414 6.83 21.83 24.48
C LEU A 414 6.97 21.76 26.01
N PRO A 415 8.17 22.04 26.56
CA PRO A 415 8.35 22.13 28.00
C PRO A 415 7.36 23.14 28.60
N LYS A 416 6.68 22.77 29.70
CA LYS A 416 5.69 23.62 30.39
C LYS A 416 6.23 25.01 30.81
N ALA A 417 7.55 25.23 30.76
CA ALA A 417 8.23 26.46 31.15
C ALA A 417 7.89 27.70 30.29
N ALA A 418 7.38 27.53 29.06
CA ALA A 418 6.97 28.66 28.22
C ALA A 418 5.71 29.40 28.72
N VAL A 419 4.91 28.75 29.58
CA VAL A 419 3.71 29.38 30.18
C VAL A 419 4.08 30.21 31.43
N ALA A 420 5.16 29.86 32.13
CA ALA A 420 5.59 30.55 33.36
C ALA A 420 6.28 31.90 33.09
N ALA A 421 7.01 32.04 31.98
CA ALA A 421 7.70 33.29 31.65
C ALA A 421 6.75 34.43 31.23
N ALA A 422 5.58 34.12 30.66
CA ALA A 422 4.57 35.11 30.31
C ALA A 422 3.82 35.66 31.54
N ALA A 423 3.68 34.84 32.60
CA ALA A 423 3.04 35.26 33.85
C ALA A 423 3.96 36.13 34.73
N ALA A 424 5.28 35.96 34.63
CA ALA A 424 6.25 36.74 35.41
C ALA A 424 6.52 38.15 34.84
N ALA A 425 6.13 38.42 33.59
CA ALA A 425 6.31 39.73 32.95
C ALA A 425 5.18 40.74 33.24
N ALA A 426 4.11 40.32 33.93
CA ALA A 426 3.01 41.18 34.34
C ALA A 426 3.17 41.61 35.82
N VAL A 427 4.27 42.29 36.15
CA VAL A 427 4.34 43.09 37.37
C VAL A 427 3.77 44.47 37.04
N PRO A 428 2.73 44.97 37.74
CA PRO A 428 2.27 46.33 37.55
C PRO A 428 3.34 47.28 38.11
N VAL A 429 3.91 48.12 37.23
CA VAL A 429 4.69 49.30 37.65
C VAL A 429 3.71 50.30 38.24
N ALA A 430 3.38 50.15 39.52
CA ALA A 430 2.53 51.07 40.25
C ALA A 430 2.96 51.17 41.71
N SER A 431 4.17 51.71 41.97
CA SER A 431 4.48 52.33 43.27
C SER A 431 5.79 53.14 43.22
N SER A 432 5.78 54.30 42.57
CA SER A 432 6.86 55.29 42.74
C SER A 432 6.37 56.74 42.87
N ILE A 433 5.07 56.98 43.07
CA ILE A 433 4.53 58.35 43.25
C ILE A 433 4.30 58.69 44.74
N ALA A 434 4.31 57.70 45.64
CA ALA A 434 4.03 57.94 47.07
C ALA A 434 5.21 58.50 47.89
N HIS A 435 6.44 58.55 47.34
CA HIS A 435 7.61 59.09 48.06
C HIS A 435 7.96 60.55 47.70
N PHE A 436 7.28 61.17 46.73
CA PHE A 436 7.52 62.59 46.39
C PHE A 436 6.54 63.55 47.07
N LEU A 437 5.45 63.05 47.66
CA LEU A 437 4.45 63.85 48.38
C LEU A 437 4.70 63.96 49.89
N ILE A 438 5.60 63.14 50.46
CA ILE A 438 5.92 63.17 51.90
C ILE A 438 7.09 64.12 52.21
N THR A 439 7.90 64.49 51.22
CA THR A 439 9.02 65.43 51.41
C THR A 439 8.64 66.91 51.26
N VAL A 440 7.46 67.24 50.71
CA VAL A 440 7.00 68.63 50.54
C VAL A 440 6.17 69.14 51.74
N LEU A 441 5.71 68.26 52.63
CA LEU A 441 4.96 68.64 53.85
C LEU A 441 5.83 68.82 55.10
N LEU A 442 7.15 68.73 54.99
CA LEU A 442 8.11 68.95 56.10
C LEU A 442 8.92 70.25 55.97
N PHE A 443 8.61 71.10 54.99
CA PHE A 443 9.20 72.44 54.84
C PHE A 443 8.14 73.51 54.51
N LEU A 444 7.12 73.61 55.36
CA LEU A 444 6.30 74.81 55.55
C LEU A 444 6.06 75.03 57.04
#